data_AF-A0A524G2U1-F1
#
_entry.id   AF-A0A524G2U1-F1
#
_cell.length_a   1.000
_cell.length_b   1.000
_cell.length_c   1.000
_cell.angle_alpha   90.00
_cell.angle_beta   90.00
_cell.angle_gamma   90.00
#
_symmetry.space_group_name_H-M   'P 1'
#
loop_
_entity.id
_entity.type
_entity.pdbx_description
1 polymer ?
#
loop_
_entity_poly.entity_id
_entity_poly.type
_entity_poly.pdbx_seq_one_letter_code
_entity_poly.pdbx_strand_id
1 'polypeptide(L)'
;MYLFLLQSPLQNFAQMIGAYFIEIWDFLIFLGQISGVIIVLIGAIIWFTETNIKRGRGLVFGGILLSIVIEYFVLFPPSFVIT
;
A
#
# COMPACT_ATOMS: atom_id res chain seq x y z
N MET A 1 28.53 -7.02 -24.46
CA MET A 1 27.08 -7.09 -24.74
C MET A 1 26.72 -8.52 -25.16
N TYR A 2 26.76 -9.49 -24.23
CA TYR A 2 26.39 -10.90 -24.48
C TYR A 2 25.71 -11.59 -23.29
N LEU A 3 25.61 -10.92 -22.13
CA LEU A 3 25.01 -11.48 -20.90
C LEU A 3 23.49 -11.67 -20.98
N PHE A 4 22.80 -10.90 -21.82
CA PHE A 4 21.34 -10.97 -21.99
C PHE A 4 20.86 -12.22 -22.73
N LEU A 5 21.74 -12.94 -23.44
CA LEU A 5 21.37 -14.10 -24.26
C LEU A 5 21.46 -15.44 -23.53
N LEU A 6 21.93 -15.45 -22.28
CA LEU A 6 22.11 -16.67 -21.47
C LEU A 6 21.07 -16.84 -20.34
N GLN A 7 20.13 -15.92 -20.18
CA GLN A 7 19.03 -16.11 -19.23
C GLN A 7 17.99 -17.07 -19.83
N SER A 8 17.64 -18.09 -19.06
CA SER A 8 16.60 -19.03 -19.48
C SER A 8 15.27 -18.30 -19.69
N PRO A 9 14.40 -18.76 -20.62
CA PRO A 9 13.05 -18.20 -20.78
C PRO A 9 12.27 -18.13 -19.47
N LEU A 10 12.49 -19.09 -18.56
CA LEU A 10 11.90 -19.11 -17.24
C LEU A 10 12.37 -17.93 -16.37
N GLN A 11 13.65 -17.59 -16.44
CA GLN A 11 14.22 -16.47 -15.68
C GLN A 11 13.70 -15.12 -16.21
N ASN A 12 13.57 -14.97 -17.53
CA ASN A 12 12.95 -13.78 -18.14
C ASN A 12 11.47 -13.63 -17.73
N PHE A 13 10.73 -14.74 -17.73
CA PHE A 13 9.33 -14.75 -17.28
C PHE A 13 9.20 -14.41 -15.80
N ALA A 14 10.05 -14.97 -14.95
CA ALA A 14 10.07 -14.67 -13.54
C ALA A 14 10.36 -13.18 -13.31
N GLN A 15 11.40 -12.62 -13.94
CA GLN A 15 11.69 -11.18 -13.86
C GLN A 15 10.51 -10.29 -14.25
N MET A 16 9.80 -10.64 -15.34
CA MET A 16 8.61 -9.92 -15.77
C MET A 16 7.50 -9.95 -14.70
N ILE A 17 7.24 -11.10 -14.10
CA ILE A 17 6.28 -11.23 -13.00
C ILE A 17 6.71 -10.42 -11.78
N GLY A 18 8.00 -10.46 -11.42
CA GLY A 18 8.55 -9.68 -10.31
C GLY A 18 8.32 -8.19 -10.49
N ALA A 19 8.51 -7.67 -11.71
CA ALA A 19 8.24 -6.27 -12.03
C ALA A 19 6.76 -5.90 -11.81
N TYR A 20 5.82 -6.75 -12.23
CA TYR A 20 4.39 -6.51 -11.98
C TYR A 20 4.03 -6.54 -10.50
N PHE A 21 4.65 -7.41 -9.70
CA PHE A 21 4.40 -7.42 -8.26
C PHE A 21 4.89 -6.14 -7.57
N ILE A 22 6.03 -5.60 -7.99
CA ILE A 22 6.53 -4.30 -7.51
C ILE A 22 5.53 -3.20 -7.86
N GLU A 23 5.04 -3.16 -9.09
CA GLU A 23 4.06 -2.14 -9.53
C GLU A 23 2.74 -2.22 -8.75
N ILE A 24 2.23 -3.44 -8.55
CA ILE A 24 1.02 -3.66 -7.74
C ILE A 24 1.26 -3.22 -6.29
N TRP A 25 2.43 -3.51 -5.74
CA TRP A 25 2.79 -3.10 -4.39
C TRP A 25 2.76 -1.58 -4.25
N ASP A 26 3.43 -0.85 -5.15
CA ASP A 26 3.45 0.61 -5.15
C ASP A 26 2.03 1.21 -5.27
N PHE A 27 1.19 0.60 -6.11
CA PHE A 27 -0.22 0.98 -6.24
C PHE A 27 -1.01 0.76 -4.94
N LEU A 28 -0.79 -0.36 -4.25
CA LEU A 28 -1.46 -0.64 -2.96
C LEU A 28 -1.02 0.34 -1.87
N ILE A 29 0.27 0.68 -1.80
CA ILE A 29 0.79 1.70 -0.88
C ILE A 29 0.13 3.05 -1.15
N PHE A 30 0.06 3.47 -2.42
CA PHE A 30 -0.59 4.71 -2.82
C PHE A 30 -2.07 4.76 -2.38
N LEU A 31 -2.83 3.69 -2.63
CA LEU A 31 -4.22 3.60 -2.18
C LEU A 31 -4.32 3.62 -0.64
N GLY A 32 -3.42 2.94 0.05
CA GLY A 32 -3.35 2.93 1.51
C GLY A 32 -3.15 4.33 2.09
N GLN A 33 -2.21 5.11 1.54
CA GLN A 33 -1.93 6.47 1.99
C GLN A 33 -3.13 7.40 1.79
N ILE A 34 -3.73 7.39 0.59
CA ILE A 34 -4.89 8.23 0.29
C ILE A 34 -6.10 7.84 1.14
N SER A 35 -6.37 6.54 1.26
CA SER A 35 -7.51 6.05 2.06
C SER A 35 -7.37 6.41 3.54
N GLY A 36 -6.16 6.33 4.12
CA GLY A 36 -5.90 6.78 5.48
C GLY A 36 -6.32 8.23 5.71
N VAL A 37 -5.91 9.15 4.84
CA VAL A 37 -6.28 10.57 4.91
C VAL A 37 -7.80 10.75 4.78
N ILE A 38 -8.42 10.13 3.77
CA ILE A 38 -9.85 10.28 3.51
C ILE A 38 -10.68 9.76 4.69
N ILE A 39 -10.33 8.60 5.25
CA ILE A 39 -11.05 7.99 6.38
C ILE A 39 -10.97 8.89 7.62
N VAL A 40 -9.79 9.47 7.90
CA VAL A 40 -9.64 10.42 9.02
C VAL A 40 -10.51 11.66 8.80
N LEU A 41 -10.52 12.24 7.60
CA LEU A 41 -11.33 13.42 7.30
C LEU A 41 -12.83 13.13 7.42
N ILE A 42 -13.31 12.03 6.84
CA ILE A 42 -14.71 11.62 6.96
C ILE A 42 -15.08 11.37 8.43
N GLY A 43 -14.20 10.69 9.17
CA GLY A 43 -14.39 10.45 10.60
C GLY A 43 -14.47 11.75 11.40
N ALA A 44 -13.59 12.70 11.11
CA ALA A 44 -13.57 14.01 11.74
C ALA A 44 -14.84 14.80 11.45
N ILE A 45 -15.30 14.83 10.19
CA ILE A 45 -16.57 15.48 9.82
C ILE A 45 -17.72 14.88 10.64
N ILE A 46 -17.88 13.55 10.63
CA ILE A 46 -18.97 12.87 11.35
C ILE A 46 -18.89 13.12 12.87
N TRP A 47 -17.69 13.22 13.42
CA TRP A 47 -17.49 13.52 14.83
C TRP A 47 -17.86 14.96 15.15
N PHE A 48 -17.36 15.94 14.41
CA PHE A 48 -17.59 17.36 14.66
C PHE A 48 -19.00 17.83 14.31
N THR A 49 -19.70 17.17 13.40
CA THR A 49 -21.14 17.43 13.15
C THR A 49 -22.06 16.71 14.14
N GLU A 50 -21.50 15.99 15.12
CA GLU A 50 -22.20 15.22 16.14
C GLU A 50 -23.22 14.20 15.61
N THR A 51 -23.24 13.94 14.29
CA THR A 51 -24.22 13.07 13.64
C THR A 51 -24.12 11.64 14.13
N ASN A 52 -22.89 11.16 14.36
CA ASN A 52 -22.64 9.90 15.05
C ASN A 52 -21.25 9.91 15.67
N ILE A 53 -21.16 10.45 16.88
CA ILE A 53 -19.89 10.65 17.59
C ILE A 53 -19.09 9.33 17.75
N LYS A 54 -19.77 8.21 18.03
CA LYS A 54 -19.10 6.91 18.21
C LYS A 54 -18.45 6.44 16.90
N ARG A 55 -19.18 6.54 15.78
CA ARG A 55 -18.68 6.16 14.45
C ARG A 55 -17.60 7.11 13.97
N GLY A 56 -17.76 8.43 14.16
CA GLY A 56 -16.78 9.43 13.78
C GLY A 56 -15.43 9.20 14.47
N ARG A 57 -15.43 9.04 15.79
CA ARG A 57 -14.22 8.67 16.55
C ARG A 57 -13.62 7.36 16.04
N GLY A 58 -14.43 6.32 15.85
CA GLY A 58 -13.96 5.04 15.34
C GLY A 58 -13.27 5.13 13.97
N LEU A 59 -13.79 5.96 13.07
CA LEU A 59 -13.18 6.21 11.76
C LEU A 59 -11.87 6.98 11.88
N VAL A 60 -11.79 8.01 12.73
CA VAL A 60 -10.53 8.74 12.97
C VAL A 60 -9.45 7.79 13.49
N PHE A 61 -9.76 7.02 14.53
CA PHE A 61 -8.80 6.04 15.07
C PHE A 61 -8.43 4.96 14.04
N GLY A 62 -9.41 4.45 13.27
CA GLY A 62 -9.17 3.46 12.23
C GLY A 62 -8.29 3.99 11.10
N GLY A 63 -8.49 5.24 10.67
CA GLY A 63 -7.66 5.89 9.66
C GLY A 63 -6.23 6.12 10.14
N ILE A 64 -6.04 6.56 11.40
CA ILE A 64 -4.69 6.69 12.00
C ILE A 64 -4.00 5.32 12.06
N LEU A 65 -4.70 4.29 12.52
CA LEU A 65 -4.14 2.94 12.60
C LEU A 65 -3.76 2.41 11.21
N LEU A 66 -4.63 2.60 10.20
CA LEU A 66 -4.33 2.25 8.81
C LEU A 66 -3.07 2.95 8.33
N SER A 67 -2.92 4.26 8.57
CA SER A 67 -1.72 5.00 8.18
C SER A 67 -0.45 4.45 8.83
N ILE A 68 -0.50 4.03 10.11
CA ILE A 68 0.63 3.39 10.78
C ILE A 68 1.00 2.06 10.11
N VAL A 69 -0.01 1.25 9.76
CA VAL A 69 0.19 -0.03 9.06
C VAL A 69 0.79 0.20 7.67
N ILE A 70 0.31 1.18 6.91
CA ILE A 70 0.85 1.53 5.60
C ILE A 70 2.29 2.03 5.72
N GLU A 71 2.57 2.91 6.68
CA GLU A 71 3.93 3.42 6.92
C GLU A 71 4.92 2.30 7.24
N TYR A 72 4.51 1.30 8.03
CA TYR A 72 5.32 0.10 8.26
C TYR A 72 5.71 -0.59 6.94
N PHE A 73 4.76 -0.74 6.01
CA PHE A 73 5.00 -1.38 4.71
C PHE A 73 5.81 -0.51 3.74
N VAL A 74 5.80 0.81 3.90
CA VAL A 74 6.72 1.73 3.20
C VAL A 74 8.16 1.54 3.69
N LEU A 75 8.35 1.42 5.01
CA LEU A 75 9.67 1.24 5.62
C LEU A 75 10.26 -0.15 5.39
N PHE A 76 9.40 -1.17 5.35
CA PHE A 76 9.77 -2.57 5.19
C PHE A 76 9.05 -3.18 3.97
N PRO A 77 9.37 -2.75 2.74
CA PRO A 77 8.77 -3.31 1.55
C PRO A 77 9.21 -4.77 1.36
N PRO A 78 8.34 -5.65 0.84
CA PRO A 78 8.69 -7.01 0.52
C PRO A 78 9.77 -7.04 -0.56
N SER A 79 10.79 -7.85 -0.34
CA SER A 79 11.84 -8.06 -1.34
C SER A 79 11.31 -9.06 -2.38
N PHE A 80 10.86 -8.57 -3.53
CA PHE A 80 10.52 -9.41 -4.69
C PHE A 80 11.81 -9.88 -5.39
N VAL A 81 12.64 -10.65 -4.67
CA VAL A 81 13.91 -11.16 -5.20
C VAL A 81 13.64 -12.41 -6.02
N ILE A 82 14.07 -12.38 -7.28
CA ILE A 82 14.07 -13.53 -8.17
C ILE A 82 15.54 -13.84 -8.42
N THR A 83 16.11 -14.70 -7.55
CA THR A 83 17.44 -15.29 -7.77
C THR A 83 17.38 -16.29 -8.91
#